data_AF-A0A7Y4LE45-F1
#
_entry.id   AF-A0A7Y4LE45-F1
#
_cell.length_a   1.000
_cell.length_b   1.000
_cell.length_c   1.000
_cell.angle_alpha   90.00
_cell.angle_beta   90.00
_cell.angle_gamma   90.00
#
_symmetry.space_group_name_H-M   'P 1'
#
loop_
_entity.id
_entity.type
_entity.pdbx_description
1 polymer ?
#
loop_
_entity_poly.entity_id
_entity_poly.type
_entity_poly.pdbx_seq_one_letter_code
_entity_poly.pdbx_strand_id
1 'polypeptide(L)'
;MDNEEAFKSELDMPLEYQAHQAKKWGMTLEEWQEDMRATEEIVRRDFEMIRNPPPPDRAEIEELIHDLRTKPGYFNFYSRLQGDPNLTVEQYIAMLEADLAELE
;
A
#
# COMPACT_ATOMS: atom_id res chain seq x y z
N MET A 1 -13.32 8.25 -14.61
CA MET A 1 -14.30 7.90 -13.57
C MET A 1 -13.53 8.01 -12.27
N ASP A 2 -13.61 9.19 -11.66
CA ASP A 2 -13.00 9.47 -10.38
C ASP A 2 -13.83 8.76 -9.32
N ASN A 3 -13.51 7.49 -9.05
CA ASN A 3 -13.91 6.86 -7.79
C ASN A 3 -12.97 7.38 -6.70
N GLU A 4 -12.98 8.70 -6.52
CA GLU A 4 -12.59 9.36 -5.30
C GLU A 4 -13.77 9.16 -4.35
N GLU A 5 -13.97 7.91 -3.90
CA GLU A 5 -14.83 7.65 -2.77
C GLU A 5 -14.07 8.24 -1.58
N ALA A 6 -14.22 9.55 -1.39
CA ALA A 6 -13.60 10.31 -0.33
C ALA A 6 -13.89 9.55 0.96
N PHE A 7 -12.83 9.05 1.59
CA PHE A 7 -12.91 8.44 2.91
C PHE A 7 -13.72 9.37 3.81
N LYS A 8 -14.95 8.98 4.14
CA LYS A 8 -15.81 9.77 5.01
C LYS A 8 -15.35 9.52 6.43
N SER A 9 -14.69 10.51 7.01
CA SER A 9 -14.20 10.46 8.38
C SER A 9 -15.37 10.23 9.34
N GLU A 10 -15.22 9.31 10.30
CA GLU A 10 -16.20 9.18 11.37
C GLU A 10 -16.21 10.41 12.30
N LEU A 11 -15.16 11.25 12.24
CA LEU A 11 -15.07 12.53 12.94
C LEU A 11 -15.89 13.64 12.27
N ASP A 12 -16.30 13.46 11.02
CA ASP A 12 -17.21 14.40 10.33
C ASP A 12 -18.69 14.14 10.65
N MET A 13 -18.99 13.03 11.33
CA MET A 13 -20.35 12.70 11.74
C MET A 13 -20.82 13.59 12.91
N PRO A 14 -22.14 13.77 13.11
CA PRO A 14 -22.66 14.57 14.23
C PRO A 14 -22.14 14.12 15.60
N LEU A 15 -21.97 15.05 16.54
CA LEU A 15 -21.44 14.75 17.89
C LEU A 15 -22.28 13.71 18.64
N GLU A 16 -23.59 13.65 18.41
CA GLU A 16 -24.46 12.62 19.00
C GLU A 16 -24.08 11.22 18.52
N TYR A 17 -23.71 11.09 17.24
CA TYR A 17 -23.21 9.85 16.68
C TYR A 17 -21.85 9.48 17.31
N GLN A 18 -20.91 10.43 17.34
CA GLN A 18 -19.59 10.18 17.92
C GLN A 18 -19.68 9.79 19.41
N ALA A 19 -20.54 10.45 20.19
CA ALA A 19 -20.77 10.12 21.59
C ALA A 19 -21.41 8.74 21.77
N HIS A 20 -22.31 8.34 20.86
CA HIS A 20 -22.87 6.98 20.83
C HIS A 20 -21.77 5.94 20.58
N GLN A 21 -20.87 6.19 19.63
CA GLN A 21 -19.75 5.32 19.32
C GLN A 21 -18.78 5.20 20.49
N ALA A 22 -18.34 6.32 21.07
CA ALA A 22 -17.49 6.33 22.24
C ALA A 22 -18.06 5.46 23.38
N LYS A 23 -19.36 5.62 23.67
CA LYS A 23 -20.06 4.81 24.68
C LYS A 23 -20.08 3.32 24.34
N LYS A 24 -20.30 2.96 23.07
CA LYS A 24 -20.30 1.57 22.61
C LYS A 24 -18.94 0.89 22.85
N TRP A 25 -17.86 1.65 22.73
CA TRP A 25 -16.49 1.20 22.96
C TRP A 25 -16.02 1.35 24.42
N GLY A 26 -16.87 1.85 25.31
CA GLY A 26 -16.52 2.07 26.72
C GLY A 26 -15.52 3.20 26.94
N MET A 27 -15.43 4.13 25.99
CA MET A 27 -14.51 5.26 25.99
C MET A 27 -15.26 6.57 26.27
N THR A 28 -14.52 7.58 26.71
CA THR A 28 -14.99 8.97 26.62
C THR A 28 -15.01 9.44 25.17
N LEU A 29 -15.76 10.50 24.88
CA LEU A 29 -15.81 11.10 23.54
C LEU A 29 -14.41 11.53 23.07
N GLU A 30 -13.63 12.15 23.96
CA GLU A 30 -12.29 12.64 23.64
C GLU A 30 -11.33 11.49 23.31
N GLU A 31 -11.32 10.42 24.11
CA GLU A 31 -10.50 9.22 23.87
C GLU A 31 -10.85 8.57 22.52
N TRP A 32 -12.15 8.43 22.23
CA TRP A 32 -12.60 7.83 20.98
C TRP A 32 -12.23 8.70 19.76
N GLN A 33 -12.36 10.03 19.87
CA GLN A 33 -11.95 10.94 18.80
C GLN A 33 -10.43 10.92 18.55
N GLU A 34 -9.62 10.75 19.61
CA GLU A 34 -8.18 10.62 19.48
C GLU A 34 -7.79 9.32 18.78
N ASP A 35 -8.40 8.19 19.17
CA ASP A 35 -8.21 6.88 18.53
C ASP A 35 -8.59 6.91 17.05
N MET A 36 -9.68 7.62 16.71
CA MET A 36 -10.09 7.78 15.31
C MET A 36 -9.13 8.62 14.50
N ARG A 37 -8.62 9.73 15.03
CA ARG A 37 -7.56 10.50 14.35
C ARG A 37 -6.32 9.66 14.08
N ALA A 38 -5.90 8.85 15.05
CA ALA A 38 -4.74 7.96 14.88
C ALA A 38 -4.99 6.89 13.81
N THR A 39 -6.17 6.29 13.82
CA THR A 39 -6.58 5.28 12.83
C THR A 39 -6.63 5.86 11.42
N GLU A 40 -7.24 7.04 11.25
CA GLU A 40 -7.32 7.72 9.95
C GLU A 40 -5.93 8.05 9.38
N GLU A 41 -5.00 8.47 10.25
CA GLU A 41 -3.61 8.74 9.82
C GLU A 41 -2.89 7.47 9.36
N ILE A 42 -3.06 6.35 10.08
CA ILE A 42 -2.49 5.05 9.68
C ILE A 42 -3.07 4.62 8.34
N VAL A 43 -4.40 4.65 8.21
CA VAL A 43 -5.10 4.27 6.98
C VAL A 43 -4.63 5.14 5.81
N ARG A 44 -4.54 6.46 5.99
CA ARG A 44 -4.03 7.39 4.97
C ARG A 44 -2.61 7.04 4.55
N ARG A 45 -1.72 6.81 5.52
CA ARG A 45 -0.33 6.40 5.26
C ARG A 45 -0.26 5.08 4.49
N ASP A 46 -1.05 4.09 4.89
CA ASP A 46 -1.07 2.78 4.24
C ASP A 46 -1.60 2.88 2.80
N PHE A 47 -2.65 3.67 2.58
CA PHE A 47 -3.14 3.98 1.23
C PHE A 47 -2.08 4.68 0.37
N GLU A 48 -1.34 5.63 0.93
CA GLU A 48 -0.24 6.30 0.24
C GLU A 48 0.88 5.32 -0.12
N MET A 49 1.25 4.40 0.78
CA MET A 49 2.25 3.36 0.51
C MET A 49 1.78 2.35 -0.55
N ILE A 50 0.49 2.01 -0.60
CA ILE A 50 -0.05 1.11 -1.63
C ILE A 50 -0.09 1.82 -2.99
N ARG A 51 -0.46 3.11 -3.02
CA ARG A 51 -0.54 3.89 -4.25
C ARG A 51 0.84 4.23 -4.81
N ASN A 52 1.78 4.52 -3.93
CA ASN A 52 3.15 4.89 -4.23
C ASN A 52 4.08 4.01 -3.40
N PRO A 53 4.25 2.73 -3.75
CA PRO A 53 5.17 1.87 -3.06
C PRO A 53 6.58 2.49 -3.12
N PRO A 54 7.34 2.49 -2.00
CA PRO A 54 8.73 2.88 -2.07
C PRO A 54 9.45 1.99 -3.10
N PRO A 55 10.46 2.53 -3.81
CA PRO A 55 11.31 1.69 -4.65
C PRO A 55 11.90 0.56 -3.80
N PRO A 56 11.96 -0.67 -4.34
CA PRO A 56 12.56 -1.78 -3.61
C PRO A 56 14.04 -1.49 -3.31
N ASP A 57 14.51 -1.95 -2.16
CA ASP A 57 15.92 -1.86 -1.82
C ASP A 57 16.77 -2.88 -2.59
N ARG A 58 18.10 -2.75 -2.49
CA ARG A 58 19.05 -3.66 -3.15
C ARG A 58 18.78 -5.14 -2.84
N ALA A 59 18.48 -5.49 -1.59
CA ALA A 59 18.27 -6.87 -1.19
C ALA A 59 16.94 -7.41 -1.74
N GLU A 60 15.89 -6.59 -1.75
CA GLU A 60 14.59 -6.92 -2.34
C GLU A 60 14.69 -7.14 -3.86
N ILE A 61 15.48 -6.32 -4.56
CA ILE A 61 15.74 -6.48 -5.99
C ILE A 61 16.53 -7.76 -6.27
N GLU A 62 17.58 -8.05 -5.50
CA GLU A 62 18.40 -9.26 -5.66
C GLU A 62 17.59 -10.54 -5.39
N GLU A 63 16.74 -10.56 -4.36
CA GLU A 63 15.84 -11.68 -4.05
C GLU A 63 14.82 -11.88 -5.17
N LEU A 64 14.24 -10.79 -5.70
CA LEU A 64 13.30 -10.83 -6.80
C LEU A 64 13.94 -11.41 -8.08
N ILE A 65 15.16 -10.98 -8.43
CA ILE A 65 15.90 -11.54 -9.57
C ILE A 65 16.16 -13.04 -9.35
N HIS A 66 16.56 -13.44 -8.15
CA HIS A 66 16.77 -14.85 -7.82
C HIS A 66 15.50 -15.69 -7.97
N ASP A 67 14.37 -15.19 -7.46
CA ASP A 67 13.08 -15.89 -7.57
C ASP A 67 12.58 -15.98 -9.01
N LEU A 68 12.74 -14.93 -9.82
CA LEU A 68 12.40 -14.95 -11.25
C LEU A 68 13.25 -15.97 -12.03
N ARG A 69 14.54 -16.12 -11.67
CA ARG A 69 15.46 -17.09 -12.29
C ARG A 69 15.18 -18.53 -11.86
N THR A 70 14.72 -18.76 -10.62
CA THR A 70 14.55 -20.11 -10.05
C THR A 70 13.11 -20.62 -10.14
N LYS A 71 12.12 -19.73 -10.22
CA LYS A 71 10.69 -20.05 -10.22
C LYS A 71 9.94 -19.22 -11.27
N PRO A 72 10.14 -19.48 -12.58
CA PRO A 72 9.55 -18.66 -13.66
C PRO A 72 8.01 -18.59 -13.64
N GLY A 73 7.33 -19.51 -12.95
CA GLY A 73 5.87 -19.44 -12.73
C GLY A 73 5.39 -18.23 -11.91
N TYR A 74 6.30 -17.59 -11.16
CA TYR A 74 6.01 -16.35 -10.41
C TYR A 74 5.89 -15.13 -11.33
N PHE A 75 6.35 -15.22 -12.58
CA PHE A 75 6.29 -14.09 -13.51
C PHE A 75 4.87 -13.62 -13.82
N ASN A 76 3.90 -14.53 -13.84
CA ASN A 76 2.49 -14.18 -14.04
C ASN A 76 1.90 -13.32 -12.92
N PHE A 77 2.52 -13.32 -11.73
CA PHE A 77 2.17 -12.43 -10.64
C PHE A 77 2.75 -11.02 -10.87
N TYR A 78 4.00 -10.93 -11.34
CA TYR A 78 4.69 -9.66 -11.57
C TYR A 78 4.27 -8.94 -12.87
N SER A 79 3.99 -9.65 -13.96
CA SER A 79 3.52 -9.05 -15.23
C SER A 79 2.18 -8.32 -15.08
N ARG A 80 1.33 -8.76 -14.15
CA ARG A 80 0.05 -8.10 -13.82
C ARG A 80 0.22 -6.80 -13.04
N LEU A 81 1.29 -6.67 -12.25
CA LEU A 81 1.59 -5.45 -11.50
C LEU A 81 2.15 -4.34 -12.41
N GLN A 82 2.85 -4.71 -13.48
CA GLN A 82 3.49 -3.77 -14.40
C GLN A 82 2.60 -3.31 -15.57
N GLY A 83 1.45 -3.95 -15.77
CA GLY A 83 0.47 -3.53 -16.80
C GLY A 83 0.90 -3.76 -18.25
N ASP A 84 2.06 -4.39 -18.50
CA ASP A 84 2.50 -4.77 -19.84
C ASP A 84 2.38 -6.29 -20.06
N PRO A 85 1.40 -6.75 -20.86
CA PRO A 85 1.20 -8.17 -21.14
C PRO A 85 2.28 -8.79 -22.03
N ASN A 86 3.15 -7.97 -22.66
CA ASN A 86 4.20 -8.45 -23.57
C ASN A 86 5.59 -8.51 -22.92
N LEU A 87 5.73 -8.02 -21.69
CA LEU A 87 7.00 -8.07 -20.97
C LEU A 87 7.39 -9.53 -20.73
N THR A 88 8.65 -9.89 -21.00
CA THR A 88 9.18 -11.22 -20.67
C THR A 88 9.92 -11.22 -19.32
N VAL A 89 10.14 -12.41 -18.76
CA VAL A 89 10.92 -12.60 -17.53
C VAL A 89 12.31 -11.97 -17.66
N GLU A 90 12.96 -12.19 -18.80
CA GLU A 90 14.32 -11.72 -19.08
C GLU A 90 14.36 -10.20 -19.22
N GLN A 91 13.35 -9.60 -19.84
CA GLN A 91 13.23 -8.14 -19.92
C GLN A 91 13.01 -7.53 -18.54
N TYR A 92 12.19 -8.17 -17.70
CA TYR A 92 11.95 -7.69 -16.35
C TYR A 92 13.18 -7.83 -15.45
N ILE A 93 13.92 -8.94 -15.55
CA ILE A 93 15.21 -9.11 -14.88
C ILE A 93 16.19 -8.02 -15.34
N ALA A 94 16.26 -7.71 -16.63
CA ALA A 94 17.16 -6.66 -17.14
C ALA A 94 16.81 -5.26 -16.61
N MET A 95 15.53 -4.96 -16.41
CA MET A 95 15.09 -3.71 -15.75
C MET A 95 15.53 -3.69 -14.29
N LEU A 96 15.31 -4.77 -13.54
CA LEU A 96 15.74 -4.89 -12.14
C LEU A 96 17.27 -4.81 -11.98
N GLU A 97 18.03 -5.37 -12.93
CA GLU A 97 19.50 -5.25 -12.94
C GLU A 97 19.97 -3.81 -13.22
N ALA A 98 19.21 -3.04 -14.02
CA ALA A 98 19.48 -1.62 -14.22
C ALA A 98 19.17 -0.80 -12.96
N ASP A 99 18.01 -1.04 -12.32
CA ASP A 99 17.63 -0.39 -11.06
C ASP A 99 18.67 -0.68 -9.95
N LEU A 100 19.17 -1.92 -9.87
CA LEU A 100 20.22 -2.33 -8.94
C LEU A 100 21.53 -1.57 -9.13
N ALA A 101 21.90 -1.28 -10.39
CA ALA A 101 23.10 -0.52 -10.74
C ALA A 101 22.98 0.97 -10.42
N GLU A 102 21.77 1.52 -10.39
CA GLU A 102 21.50 2.92 -9.99
C GLU A 102 21.50 3.12 -8.46
N LEU A 103 21.46 2.03 -7.68
CA LEU A 103 21.56 2.03 -6.22
C LEU A 103 23.01 1.97 -5.69
N GLU A 104 24.02 2.07 -6.55
CA GLU A 104 25.46 2.19 -6.21
C GLU A 104 25.90 3.64 -5.95
#